data_AF-A0AAD6HAR8-F1
#
_entry.id   AF-A0AAD6HAR8-F1
#
_cell.length_a   1.000
_cell.length_b   1.000
_cell.length_c   1.000
_cell.angle_alpha   90.00
_cell.angle_beta   90.00
_cell.angle_gamma   90.00
#
_symmetry.space_group_name_H-M   'P 1'
#
loop_
_entity.id
_entity.type
_entity.pdbx_description
1 polymer ?
#
loop_
_entity_poly.entity_id
_entity_poly.type
_entity_poly.pdbx_seq_one_letter_code
_entity_poly.pdbx_strand_id
1 'polypeptide(L)'
;MSSEKQSDQANAIVVGISGPSSSGKTTLARLLQRIFCGVDLQSSDSKLNTFIIHEDDFYYPDDQIPYVTTKSGERIQDWDTAAAIDTNFLAQSLSYVREHGRLPPRLQSKEDQNEQSDSGVEDALVLEMRDLVSRQLASRNSRTKTIAFMEGFLLYSDRDEKSPLRPVHDAIHLPLFLPAPYTNVKTRREARSGYVTIGAQPTQEDIAAAKEAKGEQNEQEGEESKKIDLETEDDRPSQNFWVDPPGYVDDIVWPRYVEDHAWLLIPDESVDGDLVAQVGEGINVRTDAGVIVAPGKGLVGMDVILKWAVEEILAFHRSF
;
A
#
# COMPACT_ATOMS: atom_id res chain seq x y z
N MET A 1 23.41 -19.70 -29.82
CA MET A 1 21.96 -19.48 -29.90
C MET A 1 21.57 -18.75 -28.63
N SER A 2 21.55 -17.42 -28.72
CA SER A 2 21.19 -16.54 -27.61
C SER A 2 19.70 -16.68 -27.37
N SER A 3 19.30 -17.12 -26.18
CA SER A 3 17.91 -17.08 -25.75
C SER A 3 17.53 -15.62 -25.58
N GLU A 4 16.87 -15.06 -26.59
CA GLU A 4 16.08 -13.84 -26.44
C GLU A 4 15.12 -14.06 -25.27
N LYS A 5 15.26 -13.26 -24.20
CA LYS A 5 14.23 -13.14 -23.17
C LYS A 5 12.95 -12.72 -23.90
N GLN A 6 11.97 -13.62 -23.98
CA GLN A 6 10.60 -13.25 -24.31
C GLN A 6 10.22 -12.10 -23.36
N SER A 7 9.80 -10.97 -23.92
CA SER A 7 9.27 -9.87 -23.13
C SER A 7 8.08 -10.40 -22.33
N ASP A 8 8.14 -10.36 -20.99
CA ASP A 8 7.02 -10.71 -20.12
C ASP A 8 5.79 -9.89 -20.54
N GLN A 9 4.84 -10.57 -21.19
CA GLN A 9 3.61 -9.95 -21.64
C GLN A 9 2.65 -9.86 -20.45
N ALA A 10 2.74 -8.77 -19.68
CA ALA A 10 1.85 -8.53 -18.54
C ALA A 10 0.40 -8.31 -19.03
N ASN A 11 -0.55 -9.00 -18.41
CA ASN A 11 -1.98 -8.89 -18.65
C ASN A 11 -2.65 -7.78 -17.79
N ALA A 12 -1.94 -7.27 -16.77
CA ALA A 12 -2.37 -6.15 -15.95
C ALA A 12 -1.29 -5.08 -15.77
N ILE A 13 -1.73 -3.82 -15.70
CA ILE A 13 -0.95 -2.72 -15.13
C ILE A 13 -1.23 -2.69 -13.64
N VAL A 14 -0.17 -2.53 -12.84
CA VAL A 14 -0.26 -2.39 -11.38
C VAL A 14 0.14 -0.97 -11.03
N VAL A 15 -0.84 -0.20 -10.54
CA VAL A 15 -0.64 1.15 -10.04
C VAL A 15 -0.51 1.04 -8.53
N GLY A 16 0.66 1.35 -8.00
CA GLY A 16 0.88 1.42 -6.55
C GLY A 16 0.47 2.80 -6.04
N ILE A 17 -0.17 2.85 -4.88
CA ILE A 17 -0.55 4.07 -4.19
C ILE A 17 -0.06 3.94 -2.75
N SER A 18 1.09 4.55 -2.45
CA SER A 18 1.71 4.48 -1.12
C SER A 18 1.80 5.84 -0.43
N GLY A 19 2.19 5.83 0.85
CA GLY A 19 2.20 7.00 1.73
C GLY A 19 1.82 6.64 3.17
N PRO A 20 1.98 7.55 4.14
CA PRO A 20 1.74 7.25 5.54
C PRO A 20 0.31 6.77 5.80
N SER A 21 0.12 6.00 6.87
CA SER A 21 -1.22 5.60 7.32
C SER A 21 -2.13 6.82 7.46
N SER A 22 -3.41 6.70 7.09
CA SER A 22 -4.39 7.82 7.10
C SER A 22 -4.11 8.99 6.13
N SER A 23 -3.27 8.82 5.10
CA SER A 23 -3.02 9.85 4.07
C SER A 23 -4.13 9.98 3.01
N GLY A 24 -5.02 8.99 2.88
CA GLY A 24 -6.10 8.96 1.89
C GLY A 24 -5.91 7.99 0.72
N LYS A 25 -4.96 7.06 0.81
CA LYS A 25 -4.66 6.05 -0.23
C LYS A 25 -5.87 5.24 -0.67
N THR A 26 -6.55 4.59 0.29
CA THR A 26 -7.76 3.79 0.04
C THR A 26 -8.87 4.62 -0.61
N THR A 27 -9.07 5.87 -0.17
CA THR A 27 -10.03 6.80 -0.78
C THR A 27 -9.69 7.07 -2.25
N LEU A 28 -8.42 7.36 -2.55
CA LEU A 28 -7.96 7.57 -3.93
C LEU A 28 -8.14 6.30 -4.77
N ALA A 29 -7.76 5.13 -4.26
CA ALA A 29 -7.90 3.85 -4.97
C ALA A 29 -9.37 3.56 -5.33
N ARG A 30 -10.32 3.78 -4.39
CA ARG A 30 -11.76 3.62 -4.63
C ARG A 30 -12.29 4.61 -5.67
N LEU A 31 -11.87 5.87 -5.63
CA LEU A 31 -12.26 6.88 -6.63
C LEU A 31 -11.71 6.53 -8.03
N LEU A 32 -10.45 6.10 -8.12
CA LEU A 32 -9.85 5.65 -9.37
C LEU A 32 -10.57 4.42 -9.93
N GLN A 33 -10.89 3.44 -9.09
CA GLN A 33 -11.69 2.29 -9.52
C GLN A 33 -13.06 2.73 -10.07
N ARG A 34 -13.77 3.65 -9.40
CA ARG A 34 -15.04 4.22 -9.90
C ARG A 34 -14.90 4.88 -11.28
N ILE A 35 -13.76 5.54 -11.54
CA ILE A 35 -13.48 6.23 -12.80
C ILE A 35 -13.14 5.24 -13.92
N PHE A 36 -12.24 4.29 -13.66
CA PHE A 36 -11.67 3.42 -14.70
C PHE A 36 -12.50 2.14 -14.95
N CYS A 37 -13.21 1.64 -13.95
CA CYS A 37 -13.95 0.37 -14.05
C CYS A 37 -14.95 0.39 -15.21
N GLY A 38 -14.88 -0.61 -16.09
CA GLY A 38 -15.88 -0.84 -17.13
C GLY A 38 -15.86 0.17 -18.28
N VAL A 39 -14.81 0.99 -18.40
CA VAL A 39 -14.60 1.89 -19.54
C VAL A 39 -14.40 1.07 -20.82
N ASP A 40 -15.04 1.48 -21.91
CA ASP A 40 -14.95 0.79 -23.21
C ASP A 40 -13.57 1.01 -23.86
N LEU A 41 -12.98 -0.07 -24.38
CA LEU A 41 -11.74 -0.06 -25.15
C LEU A 41 -12.04 -0.16 -26.66
N GLN A 42 -11.08 0.18 -27.53
CA GLN A 42 -11.30 0.24 -29.00
C GLN A 42 -11.92 -1.01 -29.64
N SER A 43 -11.65 -2.19 -29.09
CA SER A 43 -12.33 -3.40 -29.56
C SER A 43 -13.71 -3.43 -28.93
N SER A 44 -14.75 -3.28 -29.75
CA SER A 44 -16.15 -2.99 -29.41
C SER A 44 -16.86 -3.96 -28.45
N ASP A 45 -16.15 -4.95 -27.89
CA ASP A 45 -16.63 -5.93 -26.92
C ASP A 45 -15.70 -6.11 -25.70
N SER A 46 -14.70 -5.24 -25.49
CA SER A 46 -13.83 -5.33 -24.29
C SER A 46 -13.88 -4.08 -23.42
N LYS A 47 -14.16 -4.31 -22.14
CA LYS A 47 -14.18 -3.29 -21.09
C LYS A 47 -12.94 -3.40 -20.23
N LEU A 48 -12.50 -2.27 -19.69
CA LEU A 48 -11.40 -2.23 -18.74
C LEU A 48 -11.83 -2.89 -17.43
N ASN A 49 -11.11 -3.93 -17.03
CA ASN A 49 -11.24 -4.56 -15.73
C ASN A 49 -10.41 -3.81 -14.69
N THR A 50 -10.96 -3.61 -13.49
CA THR A 50 -10.23 -2.93 -12.42
C THR A 50 -10.59 -3.50 -11.06
N PHE A 51 -9.60 -3.64 -10.18
CA PHE A 51 -9.78 -4.04 -8.80
C PHE A 51 -8.73 -3.40 -7.90
N ILE A 52 -9.01 -3.37 -6.60
CA ILE A 52 -8.11 -2.85 -5.57
C ILE A 52 -7.48 -4.04 -4.85
N ILE A 53 -6.21 -3.91 -4.49
CA ILE A 53 -5.48 -4.82 -3.62
C ILE A 53 -5.04 -3.98 -2.43
N HIS A 54 -5.42 -4.40 -1.22
CA HIS A 54 -5.06 -3.72 0.02
C HIS A 54 -3.89 -4.45 0.66
N GLU A 55 -2.83 -3.72 1.03
CA GLU A 55 -1.69 -4.27 1.78
C GLU A 55 -2.14 -4.93 3.09
N ASP A 56 -3.17 -4.37 3.73
CA ASP A 56 -3.74 -4.87 4.98
C ASP A 56 -4.30 -6.30 4.86
N ASP A 57 -4.64 -6.77 3.64
CA ASP A 57 -5.06 -8.17 3.42
C ASP A 57 -3.90 -9.18 3.59
N PHE A 58 -2.67 -8.69 3.69
CA PHE A 58 -1.43 -9.47 3.81
C PHE A 58 -0.83 -9.43 5.21
N TYR A 59 -1.50 -8.83 6.20
CA TYR A 59 -1.09 -8.96 7.60
C TYR A 59 -1.06 -10.43 8.04
N TYR A 60 -0.06 -10.77 8.86
CA TYR A 60 -0.08 -12.01 9.62
C TYR A 60 -1.26 -12.00 10.62
N PRO A 61 -1.69 -13.17 11.11
CA PRO A 61 -2.71 -13.25 12.14
C PRO A 61 -2.31 -12.53 13.45
N ASP A 62 -3.30 -12.13 14.24
CA ASP A 62 -3.18 -11.36 15.49
C ASP A 62 -2.14 -11.95 16.46
N ASP A 63 -1.98 -13.28 16.53
CA ASP A 63 -1.01 -13.97 17.40
C ASP A 63 0.43 -13.96 16.86
N GLN A 64 0.63 -13.55 15.61
CA GLN A 64 1.92 -13.51 14.91
C GLN A 64 2.43 -12.09 14.67
N ILE A 65 1.65 -11.07 15.02
CA ILE A 65 2.10 -9.68 14.93
C ILE A 65 3.25 -9.44 15.91
N PRO A 66 4.39 -8.89 15.45
CA PRO A 66 5.56 -8.69 16.28
C PRO A 66 5.27 -7.70 17.41
N TYR A 67 6.06 -7.79 18.49
CA TYR A 67 5.98 -6.86 19.62
C TYR A 67 7.21 -5.96 19.66
N VAL A 68 6.99 -4.70 20.03
CA VAL A 68 8.03 -3.71 20.28
C VAL A 68 7.85 -3.11 21.67
N THR A 69 8.95 -2.57 22.22
CA THR A 69 8.93 -1.84 23.50
C THR A 69 8.97 -0.34 23.21
N THR A 70 7.95 0.40 23.62
CA THR A 70 7.87 1.84 23.45
C THR A 70 8.92 2.57 24.30
N LYS A 71 9.09 3.88 24.07
CA LYS A 71 9.99 4.72 24.88
C LYS A 71 9.60 4.76 26.36
N SER A 72 8.32 4.54 26.69
CA SER A 72 7.83 4.44 28.07
C SER A 72 8.09 3.07 28.72
N GLY A 73 8.58 2.09 27.96
CA GLY A 73 8.84 0.73 28.42
C GLY A 73 7.64 -0.21 28.30
N GLU A 74 6.54 0.23 27.68
CA GLU A 74 5.37 -0.60 27.42
C GLU A 74 5.63 -1.52 26.23
N ARG A 75 5.21 -2.79 26.34
CA ARG A 75 5.28 -3.74 25.22
C ARG A 75 3.95 -3.78 24.49
N ILE A 76 3.99 -3.61 23.18
CA ILE A 76 2.82 -3.48 22.33
C ILE A 76 3.06 -4.17 20.99
N GLN A 77 1.98 -4.64 20.35
CA GLN A 77 2.01 -5.17 19.00
C GLN A 77 2.32 -4.05 17.98
N ASP A 78 3.27 -4.32 17.10
CA ASP A 78 3.74 -3.42 16.05
C ASP A 78 3.12 -3.84 14.72
N TRP A 79 2.01 -3.18 14.35
CA TRP A 79 1.30 -3.41 13.10
C TRP A 79 1.88 -2.57 11.95
N ASP A 80 2.69 -1.55 12.23
CA ASP A 80 3.19 -0.61 11.21
C ASP A 80 4.64 -0.94 10.81
N THR A 81 4.98 -2.24 10.77
CA THR A 81 6.30 -2.73 10.35
C THR A 81 6.18 -3.79 9.26
N ALA A 82 7.17 -3.87 8.36
CA ALA A 82 7.24 -4.90 7.33
C ALA A 82 7.18 -6.33 7.90
N ALA A 83 7.67 -6.55 9.12
CA ALA A 83 7.62 -7.86 9.78
C ALA A 83 6.20 -8.32 10.17
N ALA A 84 5.22 -7.42 10.18
CA ALA A 84 3.82 -7.75 10.39
C ALA A 84 3.12 -8.22 9.11
N ILE A 85 3.75 -8.04 7.94
CA ILE A 85 3.16 -8.27 6.61
C ILE A 85 3.84 -9.47 5.95
N ASP A 86 3.04 -10.37 5.37
CA ASP A 86 3.54 -11.44 4.50
C ASP A 86 3.93 -10.89 3.12
N THR A 87 5.10 -10.25 3.07
CA THR A 87 5.63 -9.62 1.85
C THR A 87 5.88 -10.63 0.73
N ASN A 88 6.14 -11.90 1.07
CA ASN A 88 6.30 -12.99 0.11
C ASN A 88 4.95 -13.34 -0.55
N PHE A 89 3.87 -13.45 0.23
CA PHE A 89 2.52 -13.64 -0.30
C PHE A 89 2.05 -12.43 -1.12
N LEU A 90 2.36 -11.23 -0.67
CA LEU A 90 2.09 -10.01 -1.43
C LEU A 90 2.79 -10.01 -2.80
N ALA A 91 4.09 -10.27 -2.83
CA ALA A 91 4.87 -10.30 -4.07
C ALA A 91 4.38 -11.39 -5.03
N GLN A 92 4.10 -12.60 -4.54
CA GLN A 92 3.57 -13.69 -5.37
C GLN A 92 2.16 -13.36 -5.91
N SER A 93 1.32 -12.71 -5.11
CA SER A 93 -0.01 -12.26 -5.54
C SER A 93 0.06 -11.18 -6.63
N LEU A 94 0.98 -10.23 -6.51
CA LEU A 94 1.21 -9.22 -7.56
C LEU A 94 1.75 -9.85 -8.85
N SER A 95 2.71 -10.79 -8.74
CA SER A 95 3.19 -11.55 -9.90
C SER A 95 2.04 -12.28 -10.60
N TYR A 96 1.18 -12.93 -9.83
CA TYR A 96 0.00 -13.61 -10.34
C TYR A 96 -0.96 -12.65 -11.06
N VAL A 97 -1.24 -11.49 -10.47
CA VAL A 97 -2.09 -10.46 -11.08
C VAL A 97 -1.52 -9.97 -12.40
N ARG A 98 -0.20 -9.76 -12.49
CA ARG A 98 0.47 -9.36 -13.74
C ARG A 98 0.31 -10.43 -14.81
N GLU A 99 0.43 -11.70 -14.45
CA GLU A 99 0.32 -12.82 -15.39
C GLU A 99 -1.13 -13.12 -15.79
N HIS A 100 -2.10 -13.03 -14.88
CA HIS A 100 -3.46 -13.52 -15.11
C HIS A 100 -4.49 -12.41 -15.32
N GLY A 101 -4.18 -11.16 -14.96
CA GLY A 101 -5.11 -10.04 -15.07
C GLY A 101 -6.29 -10.11 -14.10
N ARG A 102 -6.21 -10.94 -13.05
CA ARG A 102 -7.22 -11.16 -12.00
C ARG A 102 -6.55 -11.43 -10.65
N LEU A 103 -7.31 -11.28 -9.57
CA LEU A 103 -6.86 -11.67 -8.24
C LEU A 103 -6.66 -13.19 -8.13
N PRO A 104 -5.68 -13.65 -7.33
CA PRO A 104 -5.60 -15.06 -6.96
C PRO A 104 -6.85 -15.46 -6.16
N PRO A 105 -7.49 -16.62 -6.42
CA PRO A 105 -8.69 -17.06 -5.71
C PRO A 105 -8.53 -17.11 -4.18
N ARG A 106 -7.31 -17.35 -3.71
CA ARG A 106 -6.94 -17.36 -2.29
C ARG A 106 -7.05 -16.01 -1.60
N LEU A 107 -7.00 -14.90 -2.34
CA LEU A 107 -7.04 -13.55 -1.78
C LEU A 107 -8.48 -13.03 -1.75
N GLN A 108 -9.07 -12.97 -0.56
CA GLN A 108 -10.34 -12.29 -0.30
C GLN A 108 -10.10 -11.01 0.48
N SER A 109 -10.65 -9.88 0.03
CA SER A 109 -10.44 -8.62 0.74
C SER A 109 -11.30 -8.52 2.00
N LYS A 110 -10.66 -8.15 3.11
CA LYS A 110 -11.31 -7.82 4.38
C LYS A 110 -11.44 -6.31 4.53
N GLU A 111 -10.53 -5.54 3.95
CA GLU A 111 -10.55 -4.08 3.96
C GLU A 111 -11.80 -3.50 3.26
N ASP A 112 -12.36 -4.22 2.29
CA ASP A 112 -13.65 -3.89 1.69
C ASP A 112 -14.83 -3.89 2.66
N GLN A 113 -14.65 -4.42 3.88
CA GLN A 113 -15.67 -4.48 4.93
C GLN A 113 -15.59 -3.30 5.90
N ASN A 114 -14.52 -2.50 5.86
CA ASN A 114 -14.38 -1.31 6.70
C ASN A 114 -15.35 -0.19 6.26
N GLU A 115 -15.76 0.66 7.21
CA GLU A 115 -16.68 1.76 6.95
C GLU A 115 -16.12 2.74 5.91
N GLN A 116 -16.89 2.98 4.84
CA GLN A 116 -16.53 3.98 3.83
C GLN A 116 -16.82 5.39 4.38
N SER A 117 -15.75 6.16 4.60
CA SER A 117 -15.86 7.59 4.88
C SER A 117 -16.13 8.39 3.59
N ASP A 118 -16.79 9.54 3.74
CA ASP A 118 -17.00 10.47 2.63
C ASP A 118 -15.64 10.92 2.06
N SER A 119 -15.48 10.77 0.74
CA SER A 119 -14.26 11.14 0.03
C SER A 119 -14.03 12.65 -0.05
N GLY A 120 -15.08 13.46 0.20
CA GLY A 120 -15.04 14.92 0.01
C GLY A 120 -14.91 15.33 -1.46
N VAL A 121 -15.05 14.39 -2.40
CA VAL A 121 -15.04 14.65 -3.84
C VAL A 121 -16.46 14.59 -4.38
N GLU A 122 -16.88 15.68 -5.01
CA GLU A 122 -18.18 15.77 -5.68
C GLU A 122 -18.31 14.74 -6.81
N ASP A 123 -19.45 14.07 -6.89
CA ASP A 123 -19.74 13.07 -7.94
C ASP A 123 -19.64 13.66 -9.35
N ALA A 124 -19.91 14.96 -9.51
CA ALA A 124 -19.73 15.67 -10.78
C ALA A 124 -18.30 15.57 -11.31
N LEU A 125 -17.30 15.67 -10.42
CA LEU A 125 -15.90 15.54 -10.80
C LEU A 125 -15.54 14.09 -11.16
N VAL A 126 -16.08 13.11 -10.42
CA VAL A 126 -15.89 11.69 -10.74
C VAL A 126 -16.41 11.37 -12.15
N LEU A 127 -17.60 11.89 -12.49
CA LEU A 127 -18.20 11.73 -13.83
C LEU A 127 -17.40 12.45 -14.91
N GLU A 128 -16.89 13.66 -14.64
CA GLU A 128 -16.02 14.40 -15.55
C GLU A 128 -14.74 13.61 -15.87
N MET A 129 -14.07 13.09 -14.84
CA MET A 129 -12.86 12.29 -15.01
C MET A 129 -13.14 10.97 -15.75
N ARG A 130 -14.29 10.34 -15.48
CA ARG A 130 -14.72 9.13 -16.20
C ARG A 130 -14.95 9.39 -17.69
N ASP A 131 -15.57 10.51 -18.05
CA ASP A 131 -15.73 10.90 -19.45
C ASP A 131 -14.37 11.14 -20.12
N LEU A 132 -13.45 11.84 -19.44
CA LEU A 132 -12.09 12.07 -19.92
C LEU A 132 -11.35 10.75 -20.19
N VAL A 133 -11.36 9.82 -19.22
CA VAL A 133 -10.74 8.49 -19.35
C VAL A 133 -11.38 7.71 -20.50
N SER A 134 -12.72 7.71 -20.59
CA SER A 134 -13.44 7.01 -21.65
C SER A 134 -13.03 7.51 -23.04
N ARG A 135 -12.97 8.82 -23.23
CA ARG A 135 -12.53 9.41 -24.51
C ARG A 135 -11.08 9.06 -24.86
N GLN A 136 -10.18 9.02 -23.87
CA GLN A 136 -8.75 8.75 -24.11
C GLN A 136 -8.42 7.27 -24.33
N LEU A 137 -9.20 6.35 -23.73
CA LEU A 137 -9.00 4.91 -23.87
C LEU A 137 -9.78 4.32 -25.06
N ALA A 138 -10.93 4.90 -25.42
CA ALA A 138 -11.73 4.47 -26.58
C ALA A 138 -11.02 4.62 -27.93
N SER A 139 -9.90 5.35 -28.00
CA SER A 139 -9.11 5.53 -29.22
C SER A 139 -7.80 4.74 -29.23
N ARG A 140 -7.63 3.74 -28.35
CA ARG A 140 -6.40 2.94 -28.27
C ARG A 140 -6.62 1.42 -28.32
N ASN A 141 -5.76 0.77 -29.11
CA ASN A 141 -5.50 -0.67 -29.00
C ASN A 141 -4.62 -0.91 -27.77
N SER A 142 -5.25 -0.98 -26.60
CA SER A 142 -4.54 -1.41 -25.39
C SER A 142 -4.22 -2.90 -25.47
N ARG A 143 -2.98 -3.26 -25.18
CA ARG A 143 -2.58 -4.66 -25.01
C ARG A 143 -3.03 -5.22 -23.65
N THR A 144 -3.13 -4.35 -22.64
CA THR A 144 -3.60 -4.70 -21.29
C THR A 144 -5.06 -4.31 -21.11
N LYS A 145 -5.82 -5.20 -20.47
CA LYS A 145 -7.26 -5.01 -20.21
C LYS A 145 -7.57 -4.84 -18.72
N THR A 146 -6.55 -4.88 -17.87
CA THR A 146 -6.69 -4.81 -16.42
C THR A 146 -5.81 -3.71 -15.84
N ILE A 147 -6.36 -2.90 -14.95
CA ILE A 147 -5.60 -2.06 -14.02
C ILE A 147 -5.89 -2.52 -12.60
N ALA A 148 -4.86 -2.96 -11.89
CA ALA A 148 -4.92 -3.24 -10.46
C ALA A 148 -4.39 -2.03 -9.68
N PHE A 149 -5.16 -1.57 -8.70
CA PHE A 149 -4.74 -0.52 -7.77
C PHE A 149 -4.25 -1.17 -6.48
N MET A 150 -2.93 -1.24 -6.29
CA MET A 150 -2.32 -1.71 -5.05
C MET A 150 -2.14 -0.53 -4.12
N GLU A 151 -2.70 -0.59 -2.92
CA GLU A 151 -2.60 0.49 -1.94
C GLU A 151 -2.12 -0.04 -0.59
N GLY A 152 -1.26 0.73 0.07
CA GLY A 152 -0.56 0.29 1.26
C GLY A 152 0.39 1.35 1.80
N PHE A 153 0.72 1.30 3.08
CA PHE A 153 1.62 2.26 3.70
C PHE A 153 3.09 1.97 3.40
N LEU A 154 3.45 0.76 2.97
CA LEU A 154 4.83 0.33 2.83
C LEU A 154 5.07 -0.48 1.54
N LEU A 155 4.84 0.15 0.37
CA LEU A 155 4.91 -0.56 -0.91
C LEU A 155 6.26 -0.44 -1.66
N TYR A 156 7.08 0.55 -1.30
CA TYR A 156 8.26 0.91 -2.07
C TYR A 156 9.52 0.73 -1.23
N SER A 157 10.49 0.02 -1.80
CA SER A 157 11.87 0.00 -1.29
C SER A 157 12.74 1.00 -2.04
N ASP A 158 13.90 1.28 -1.46
CA ASP A 158 15.03 1.82 -2.20
C ASP A 158 15.60 0.79 -3.19
N ARG A 159 16.82 1.03 -3.69
CA ARG A 159 17.50 0.12 -4.61
C ARG A 159 18.20 -1.05 -3.92
N ASP A 160 18.05 -1.23 -2.60
CA ASP A 160 18.60 -2.38 -1.89
C ASP A 160 17.87 -3.67 -2.32
N GLU A 161 18.63 -4.58 -2.93
CA GLU A 161 18.11 -5.88 -3.38
C GLU A 161 17.77 -6.81 -2.22
N LYS A 162 18.25 -6.51 -1.00
CA LYS A 162 17.96 -7.30 0.20
C LYS A 162 16.67 -6.88 0.90
N SER A 163 16.06 -5.75 0.50
CA SER A 163 14.82 -5.30 1.11
C SER A 163 13.70 -6.34 0.87
N PRO A 164 12.94 -6.75 1.91
CA PRO A 164 11.81 -7.66 1.74
C PRO A 164 10.70 -7.06 0.86
N LEU A 165 10.70 -5.73 0.67
CA LEU A 165 9.75 -5.02 -0.18
C LEU A 165 10.21 -4.92 -1.63
N ARG A 166 11.46 -5.28 -1.94
CA ARG A 166 11.98 -5.15 -3.31
C ARG A 166 11.16 -5.93 -4.34
N PRO A 167 10.77 -7.19 -4.09
CA PRO A 167 9.90 -7.93 -5.01
C PRO A 167 8.52 -7.28 -5.18
N VAL A 168 8.00 -6.62 -4.14
CA VAL A 168 6.74 -5.88 -4.18
C VAL A 168 6.89 -4.63 -5.06
N HIS A 169 7.93 -3.82 -4.82
CA HIS A 169 8.25 -2.64 -5.63
C HIS A 169 8.39 -3.03 -7.12
N ASP A 170 9.18 -4.05 -7.44
CA ASP A 170 9.47 -4.46 -8.82
C ASP A 170 8.21 -4.97 -9.58
N ALA A 171 7.15 -5.36 -8.86
CA ALA A 171 5.87 -5.74 -9.45
C ALA A 171 4.95 -4.55 -9.75
N ILE A 172 5.26 -3.35 -9.23
CA ILE A 172 4.49 -2.12 -9.43
C ILE A 172 5.01 -1.38 -10.67
N HIS A 173 4.11 -1.09 -11.61
CA HIS A 173 4.44 -0.42 -12.86
C HIS A 173 4.43 1.10 -12.74
N LEU A 174 3.49 1.63 -11.94
CA LEU A 174 3.33 3.07 -11.71
C LEU A 174 3.30 3.35 -10.19
N PRO A 175 4.43 3.73 -9.58
CA PRO A 175 4.52 3.98 -8.15
C PRO A 175 4.11 5.43 -7.81
N LEU A 176 2.88 5.63 -7.33
CA LEU A 176 2.36 6.92 -6.87
C LEU A 176 2.52 7.05 -5.34
N PHE A 177 3.02 8.20 -4.88
CA PHE A 177 3.23 8.46 -3.45
C PHE A 177 2.44 9.67 -2.96
N LEU A 178 1.63 9.47 -1.91
CA LEU A 178 0.79 10.49 -1.29
C LEU A 178 1.42 10.94 0.04
N PRO A 179 2.21 12.03 0.06
CA PRO A 179 2.65 12.61 1.32
C PRO A 179 1.46 13.15 2.11
N ALA A 180 1.53 13.08 3.43
CA ALA A 180 0.57 13.73 4.31
C ALA A 180 1.28 14.22 5.58
N PRO A 181 0.95 15.45 6.07
CA PRO A 181 1.52 15.97 7.29
C PRO A 181 1.25 15.06 8.49
N TYR A 182 2.26 14.84 9.34
CA TYR A 182 2.15 14.15 10.63
C TYR A 182 0.88 14.57 11.39
N THR A 183 0.67 15.88 11.53
CA THR A 183 -0.46 16.43 12.30
C THR A 183 -1.81 15.94 11.77
N ASN A 184 -1.95 15.82 10.45
CA ASN A 184 -3.18 15.36 9.80
C ASN A 184 -3.36 13.85 9.95
N VAL A 185 -2.30 13.07 9.71
CA VAL A 185 -2.39 11.60 9.82
C VAL A 185 -2.64 11.17 11.25
N LYS A 186 -2.05 11.84 12.24
CA LYS A 186 -2.29 11.60 13.66
C LYS A 186 -3.75 11.83 14.02
N THR A 187 -4.26 13.03 13.73
CA THR A 187 -5.66 13.39 14.01
C THR A 187 -6.63 12.38 13.40
N ARG A 188 -6.36 11.94 12.16
CA ARG A 188 -7.22 10.97 11.47
C ARG A 188 -7.09 9.56 12.02
N ARG A 189 -5.87 9.10 12.33
CA ARG A 189 -5.60 7.74 12.84
C ARG A 189 -6.22 7.57 14.24
N GLU A 190 -6.02 8.54 15.13
CA GLU A 190 -6.58 8.52 16.49
C GLU A 190 -8.12 8.62 16.52
N ALA A 191 -8.74 9.13 15.44
CA ALA A 191 -10.20 9.20 15.32
C ALA A 191 -10.85 7.91 14.77
N ARG A 192 -10.07 6.90 14.39
CA ARG A 192 -10.60 5.63 13.87
C ARG A 192 -11.23 4.80 15.00
N SER A 193 -12.33 4.12 14.68
CA SER A 193 -13.03 3.22 15.60
C SER A 193 -12.32 1.88 15.80
N GLY A 194 -11.43 1.50 14.88
CA GLY A 194 -10.60 0.30 14.90
C GLY A 194 -10.46 -0.33 13.51
N TYR A 195 -9.94 -1.56 13.47
CA TYR A 195 -9.55 -2.28 12.25
C TYR A 195 -10.07 -3.71 12.31
N VAL A 196 -10.54 -4.23 11.19
CA VAL A 196 -10.83 -5.66 11.03
C VAL A 196 -9.51 -6.41 10.85
N THR A 197 -9.24 -7.37 11.72
CA THR A 197 -8.04 -8.22 11.70
C THR A 197 -8.42 -9.71 11.61
N ILE A 198 -7.46 -10.63 11.75
CA ILE A 198 -7.72 -12.08 11.69
C ILE A 198 -6.89 -12.87 12.68
N GLY A 199 -7.43 -14.00 13.14
CA GLY A 199 -6.68 -14.93 13.96
C GLY A 199 -7.05 -14.89 15.43
N ALA A 200 -6.45 -15.83 16.16
CA ALA A 200 -6.60 -15.91 17.60
C ALA A 200 -5.93 -14.70 18.24
N GLN A 201 -6.53 -14.18 19.32
CA GLN A 201 -5.84 -13.19 20.13
C GLN A 201 -4.61 -13.83 20.79
N PRO A 202 -3.52 -13.06 20.97
CA PRO A 202 -2.34 -13.53 21.67
C PRO A 202 -2.68 -14.14 23.03
N THR A 203 -2.13 -15.31 23.33
CA THR A 203 -2.33 -15.96 24.63
C THR A 203 -1.50 -15.27 25.72
N GLN A 204 -1.81 -15.57 26.99
CA GLN A 204 -1.01 -15.07 28.11
C GLN A 204 0.44 -15.56 28.04
N GLU A 205 0.68 -16.74 27.46
CA GLU A 205 2.01 -17.29 27.22
C GLU A 205 2.73 -16.52 26.10
N ASP A 206 2.05 -16.17 25.00
CA ASP A 206 2.61 -15.33 23.93
C ASP A 206 3.01 -13.95 24.47
N ILE A 207 2.14 -13.35 25.29
CA ILE A 207 2.40 -12.06 25.96
C ILE A 207 3.57 -12.18 26.96
N ALA A 208 3.72 -13.31 27.65
CA ALA A 208 4.82 -13.54 28.59
C ALA A 208 6.15 -13.80 27.87
N ALA A 209 6.15 -14.65 26.85
CA ALA A 209 7.31 -14.95 26.00
C ALA A 209 7.80 -13.68 25.29
N ALA A 210 6.86 -12.87 24.81
CA ALA A 210 7.15 -11.52 24.36
C ALA A 210 7.88 -10.76 25.48
N LYS A 211 7.30 -10.57 26.67
CA LYS A 211 7.96 -9.82 27.78
C LYS A 211 9.37 -10.29 28.16
N GLU A 212 9.70 -11.57 27.97
CA GLU A 212 11.01 -12.14 28.30
C GLU A 212 12.07 -11.97 27.20
N ALA A 213 11.67 -11.77 25.93
CA ALA A 213 12.59 -11.51 24.82
C ALA A 213 13.26 -10.13 24.96
N LYS A 214 14.35 -10.03 25.72
CA LYS A 214 15.23 -8.86 25.77
C LYS A 214 16.20 -8.92 24.58
N GLY A 215 15.95 -8.09 23.57
CA GLY A 215 16.96 -7.59 22.65
C GLY A 215 17.77 -8.68 21.93
N GLU A 216 17.14 -9.41 21.03
CA GLU A 216 17.84 -10.02 19.90
C GLU A 216 17.17 -9.47 18.64
N GLN A 217 17.91 -8.65 17.90
CA GLN A 217 17.59 -8.36 16.51
C GLN A 217 17.70 -9.71 15.79
N ASN A 218 16.57 -10.27 15.37
CA ASN A 218 16.59 -11.42 14.48
C ASN A 218 17.16 -10.94 13.16
N GLU A 219 18.45 -11.23 12.94
CA GLU A 219 19.00 -11.34 11.59
C GLU A 219 18.14 -12.36 10.85
N GLN A 220 17.30 -11.88 9.93
CA GLN A 220 16.58 -12.74 8.99
C GLN A 220 17.62 -13.39 8.09
N GLU A 221 18.10 -14.57 8.47
CA GLU A 221 18.73 -15.51 7.54
C GLU A 221 17.74 -15.77 6.41
N GLY A 222 18.20 -15.62 5.17
CA GLY A 222 17.36 -15.64 3.97
C GLY A 222 16.48 -16.88 3.89
N GLU A 223 15.19 -16.70 4.19
CA GLU A 223 14.17 -17.68 3.85
C GLU A 223 14.09 -17.74 2.32
N GLU A 224 14.42 -18.91 1.75
CA GLU A 224 14.06 -19.21 0.36
C GLU A 224 12.56 -18.97 0.20
N SER A 225 12.18 -18.08 -0.73
CA SER A 225 10.79 -17.68 -0.97
C SER A 225 9.90 -18.92 -1.15
N LYS A 226 9.16 -19.28 -0.09
CA LYS A 226 8.31 -20.46 -0.10
C LYS A 226 7.21 -20.25 -1.14
N LYS A 227 7.10 -21.16 -2.10
CA LYS A 227 6.07 -21.12 -3.14
C LYS A 227 4.69 -21.32 -2.50
N ILE A 228 3.78 -20.37 -2.71
CA ILE A 228 2.42 -20.38 -2.17
C ILE A 228 1.45 -20.87 -3.25
N ASP A 229 0.48 -21.70 -2.86
CA ASP A 229 -0.56 -22.16 -3.78
C ASP A 229 -1.70 -21.13 -3.85
N LEU A 230 -1.63 -20.25 -4.86
CA LEU A 230 -2.53 -19.12 -5.03
C LEU A 230 -3.93 -19.48 -5.56
N GLU A 231 -4.12 -20.69 -6.09
CA GLU A 231 -5.41 -21.15 -6.67
C GLU A 231 -6.31 -21.87 -5.66
N THR A 232 -5.85 -22.05 -4.43
CA THR A 232 -6.65 -22.62 -3.33
C THR A 232 -7.71 -21.64 -2.83
N GLU A 233 -8.71 -22.15 -2.11
CA GLU A 233 -9.64 -21.30 -1.36
C GLU A 233 -8.91 -20.60 -0.21
N ASP A 234 -9.44 -19.44 0.21
CA ASP A 234 -8.93 -18.70 1.36
C ASP A 234 -9.06 -19.55 2.63
N ASP A 235 -7.92 -19.92 3.20
CA ASP A 235 -7.78 -20.75 4.41
C ASP A 235 -7.39 -19.92 5.65
N ARG A 236 -7.42 -18.58 5.54
CA ARG A 236 -7.04 -17.69 6.64
C ARG A 236 -8.02 -17.80 7.83
N PRO A 237 -7.55 -17.50 9.06
CA PRO A 237 -8.38 -17.58 10.27
C PRO A 237 -9.59 -16.65 10.28
N SER A 238 -10.49 -16.86 11.24
CA SER A 238 -11.67 -16.01 11.47
C SER A 238 -11.32 -14.55 11.77
N GLN A 239 -12.24 -13.65 11.43
CA GLN A 239 -12.11 -12.21 11.66
C GLN A 239 -12.06 -11.85 13.15
N ASN A 240 -11.31 -10.79 13.45
CA ASN A 240 -11.12 -10.20 14.76
C ASN A 240 -11.06 -8.66 14.62
N PHE A 241 -10.80 -7.93 15.71
CA PHE A 241 -10.82 -6.47 15.71
C PHE A 241 -9.69 -5.87 16.57
N TRP A 242 -8.97 -4.90 16.01
CA TRP A 242 -7.90 -4.16 16.68
C TRP A 242 -8.27 -2.69 16.85
N VAL A 243 -7.83 -2.08 17.97
CA VAL A 243 -7.94 -0.63 18.20
C VAL A 243 -6.60 -0.11 18.66
N ASP A 244 -6.10 0.94 17.99
CA ASP A 244 -4.86 1.60 18.37
C ASP A 244 -4.96 2.10 19.82
N PRO A 245 -4.04 1.72 20.73
CA PRO A 245 -4.05 2.26 22.07
C PRO A 245 -3.56 3.72 22.10
N PRO A 246 -3.83 4.44 23.21
CA PRO A 246 -3.40 5.84 23.35
C PRO A 246 -1.88 6.00 23.13
N GLY A 247 -1.49 6.95 22.29
CA GLY A 247 -0.08 7.23 21.97
C GLY A 247 0.52 6.39 20.84
N TYR A 248 -0.20 5.40 20.31
CA TYR A 248 0.32 4.49 19.27
C TYR A 248 0.91 5.21 18.05
N VAL A 249 0.30 6.32 17.64
CA VAL A 249 0.80 7.10 16.48
C VAL A 249 2.19 7.67 16.75
N ASP A 250 2.39 8.21 17.95
CA ASP A 250 3.64 8.87 18.35
C ASP A 250 4.74 7.88 18.63
N ASP A 251 4.38 6.76 19.27
CA ASP A 251 5.32 5.77 19.74
C ASP A 251 5.72 4.77 18.64
N ILE A 252 4.80 4.48 17.69
CA ILE A 252 4.95 3.40 16.70
C ILE A 252 4.77 3.90 15.27
N VAL A 253 3.56 4.31 14.88
CA VAL A 253 3.19 4.55 13.47
C VAL A 253 4.12 5.56 12.79
N TRP A 254 4.30 6.74 13.41
CA TRP A 254 5.08 7.81 12.79
C TRP A 254 6.59 7.51 12.79
N PRO A 255 7.20 7.05 13.91
CA PRO A 255 8.59 6.60 13.88
C PRO A 255 8.87 5.52 12.83
N ARG A 256 7.98 4.51 12.70
CA ARG A 256 8.10 3.46 11.67
C ARG A 256 8.04 4.01 10.26
N TYR A 257 7.05 4.86 10.00
CA TYR A 257 6.94 5.54 8.71
C TYR A 257 8.23 6.29 8.35
N VAL A 258 8.79 7.04 9.31
CA VAL A 258 10.03 7.80 9.11
C VAL A 258 11.23 6.89 8.85
N GLU A 259 11.36 5.80 9.61
CA GLU A 259 12.44 4.81 9.47
C GLU A 259 12.37 4.11 8.10
N ASP A 260 11.22 3.53 7.76
CA ASP A 260 11.03 2.75 6.55
C ASP A 260 11.10 3.61 5.27
N HIS A 261 10.81 4.91 5.37
CA HIS A 261 10.87 5.86 4.26
C HIS A 261 12.07 6.80 4.33
N ALA A 262 13.08 6.53 5.16
CA ALA A 262 14.26 7.40 5.31
C ALA A 262 15.03 7.60 3.99
N TRP A 263 14.95 6.63 3.08
CA TRP A 263 15.52 6.72 1.73
C TRP A 263 14.78 7.70 0.80
N LEU A 264 13.54 8.04 1.14
CA LEU A 264 12.62 8.85 0.36
C LEU A 264 12.38 10.24 0.98
N LEU A 265 12.35 10.32 2.31
CA LEU A 265 12.12 11.57 3.06
C LEU A 265 13.40 12.42 3.13
N ILE A 266 13.21 13.74 3.14
CA ILE A 266 14.30 14.71 3.24
C ILE A 266 14.27 15.34 4.64
N PRO A 267 15.22 15.03 5.52
CA PRO A 267 15.32 15.65 6.84
C PRO A 267 15.76 17.11 6.75
N ASP A 268 15.29 17.94 7.68
CA ASP A 268 15.81 19.29 7.92
C ASP A 268 17.02 19.20 8.87
N GLU A 269 18.23 19.27 8.30
CA GLU A 269 19.49 19.19 9.05
C GLU A 269 19.69 20.37 10.03
N SER A 270 18.87 21.43 9.95
CA SER A 270 18.92 22.54 10.90
C SER A 270 18.18 22.27 12.21
N VAL A 271 17.37 21.20 12.27
CA VAL A 271 16.64 20.79 13.46
C VAL A 271 17.49 19.82 14.29
N ASP A 272 17.76 20.20 15.53
CA ASP A 272 18.40 19.32 16.51
C ASP A 272 17.43 18.20 16.93
N GLY A 273 17.87 16.94 16.91
CA GLY A 273 17.06 15.81 17.36
C GLY A 273 17.37 14.50 16.63
N ASP A 274 16.51 13.50 16.83
CA ASP A 274 16.52 12.27 16.05
C ASP A 274 15.92 12.49 14.65
N LEU A 275 15.96 11.45 13.80
CA LEU A 275 15.45 11.53 12.43
C LEU A 275 13.96 11.92 12.38
N VAL A 276 13.17 11.48 13.36
CA VAL A 276 11.74 11.84 13.46
C VAL A 276 11.57 13.34 13.64
N ALA A 277 12.36 13.96 14.53
CA ALA A 277 12.36 15.40 14.71
C ALA A 277 12.79 16.16 13.44
N GLN A 278 13.83 15.67 12.75
CA GLN A 278 14.34 16.31 11.52
C GLN A 278 13.37 16.20 10.34
N VAL A 279 12.65 15.08 10.22
CA VAL A 279 11.64 14.90 9.18
C VAL A 279 10.37 15.71 9.48
N GLY A 280 10.03 15.90 10.76
CA GLY A 280 8.91 16.72 11.20
C GLY A 280 7.59 16.26 10.60
N GLU A 281 6.97 17.11 9.76
CA GLU A 281 5.69 16.81 9.11
C GLU A 281 5.79 15.75 7.99
N GLY A 282 6.97 15.31 7.57
CA GLY A 282 7.11 14.24 6.57
C GLY A 282 6.69 14.63 5.15
N ILE A 283 6.63 15.93 4.86
CA ILE A 283 6.11 16.46 3.59
C ILE A 283 7.19 16.80 2.56
N ASN A 284 8.47 16.72 2.95
CA ASN A 284 9.60 16.95 2.05
C ASN A 284 10.08 15.58 1.55
N VAL A 285 9.74 15.28 0.29
CA VAL A 285 9.92 13.97 -0.34
C VAL A 285 10.82 14.13 -1.56
N ARG A 286 11.76 13.21 -1.76
CA ARG A 286 12.61 13.17 -2.96
C ARG A 286 11.77 12.93 -4.22
N THR A 287 12.12 13.60 -5.32
CA THR A 287 11.45 13.46 -6.62
C THR A 287 12.27 12.68 -7.64
N ASP A 288 13.48 12.28 -7.29
CA ASP A 288 14.44 11.52 -8.10
C ASP A 288 14.57 10.05 -7.64
N ALA A 289 13.71 9.62 -6.71
CA ALA A 289 13.74 8.31 -6.08
C ALA A 289 12.99 7.22 -6.85
N GLY A 290 12.49 7.51 -8.05
CA GLY A 290 11.74 6.55 -8.87
C GLY A 290 10.27 6.39 -8.48
N VAL A 291 9.76 7.26 -7.60
CA VAL A 291 8.33 7.35 -7.23
C VAL A 291 7.75 8.69 -7.69
N ILE A 292 6.49 8.71 -8.10
CA ILE A 292 5.80 9.93 -8.54
C ILE A 292 5.03 10.50 -7.35
N VAL A 293 5.48 11.66 -6.87
CA VAL A 293 4.95 12.28 -5.64
C VAL A 293 3.76 13.17 -5.97
N ALA A 294 2.66 12.97 -5.23
CA ALA A 294 1.45 13.76 -5.37
C ALA A 294 1.70 15.25 -5.04
N PRO A 295 1.03 16.18 -5.75
CA PRO A 295 1.28 17.60 -5.58
C PRO A 295 0.77 18.12 -4.22
N GLY A 296 1.20 19.34 -3.88
CA GLY A 296 0.63 20.05 -2.73
C GLY A 296 1.04 19.52 -1.37
N LYS A 297 2.00 18.58 -1.29
CA LYS A 297 2.62 18.15 -0.02
C LYS A 297 1.60 17.63 1.01
N GLY A 298 0.52 17.00 0.54
CA GLY A 298 -0.56 16.49 1.38
C GLY A 298 -1.51 17.54 1.96
N LEU A 299 -1.44 18.79 1.49
CA LEU A 299 -2.27 19.91 1.94
C LEU A 299 -3.39 20.28 0.96
N VAL A 300 -3.35 19.76 -0.27
CA VAL A 300 -4.41 19.97 -1.26
C VAL A 300 -5.54 18.96 -1.09
N GLY A 301 -6.73 19.31 -1.57
CA GLY A 301 -7.91 18.45 -1.49
C GLY A 301 -7.79 17.19 -2.35
N MET A 302 -8.59 16.18 -2.00
CA MET A 302 -8.65 14.91 -2.74
C MET A 302 -9.09 15.09 -4.20
N ASP A 303 -9.82 16.16 -4.51
CA ASP A 303 -10.20 16.55 -5.88
C ASP A 303 -8.98 16.87 -6.76
N VAL A 304 -7.98 17.55 -6.20
CA VAL A 304 -6.72 17.86 -6.89
C VAL A 304 -5.88 16.60 -7.06
N ILE A 305 -5.77 15.79 -6.01
CA ILE A 305 -5.03 14.52 -6.02
C ILE A 305 -5.63 13.55 -7.04
N LEU A 306 -6.97 13.46 -7.10
CA LEU A 306 -7.68 12.62 -8.03
C LEU A 306 -7.39 12.97 -9.49
N LYS A 307 -7.47 14.27 -9.84
CA LYS A 307 -7.13 14.76 -11.19
C LYS A 307 -5.70 14.40 -11.56
N TRP A 308 -4.76 14.67 -10.67
CA TRP A 308 -3.35 14.33 -10.86
C TRP A 308 -3.16 12.83 -11.11
N ALA A 309 -3.72 11.97 -10.26
CA ALA A 309 -3.56 10.52 -10.41
C ALA A 309 -4.17 10.00 -11.72
N VAL A 310 -5.34 10.51 -12.12
CA VAL A 310 -5.96 10.18 -13.42
C VAL A 310 -5.04 10.55 -14.58
N GLU A 311 -4.42 11.73 -14.53
CA GLU A 311 -3.48 12.19 -15.57
C GLU A 311 -2.22 11.32 -15.64
N GLU A 312 -1.61 10.95 -14.50
CA GLU A 312 -0.45 10.07 -14.44
C GLU A 312 -0.77 8.66 -14.98
N ILE A 313 -1.91 8.09 -14.58
CA ILE A 313 -2.34 6.77 -15.06
C ILE A 313 -2.61 6.80 -16.56
N LEU A 314 -3.32 7.82 -17.04
CA LEU A 314 -3.56 7.98 -18.47
C LEU A 314 -2.25 8.13 -19.23
N ALA A 315 -1.32 8.97 -18.74
CA ALA A 315 -0.01 9.18 -19.36
C ALA A 315 0.80 7.88 -19.43
N PHE A 316 0.87 7.13 -18.33
CA PHE A 316 1.55 5.85 -18.27
C PHE A 316 0.93 4.82 -19.22
N HIS A 317 -0.39 4.72 -19.24
CA HIS A 317 -1.12 3.82 -20.15
C HIS A 317 -0.88 4.17 -21.64
N ARG A 318 -0.45 5.40 -21.98
CA ARG A 318 -0.07 5.72 -23.37
C ARG A 318 1.27 5.12 -23.77
N SER A 319 2.18 4.92 -22.82
CA SER A 319 3.55 4.47 -23.03
C SER A 319 3.78 2.98 -22.79
N PHE A 320 2.83 2.31 -22.12
CA PHE A 320 2.85 0.89 -21.78
C PHE A 320 2.36 0.03 -22.95
#